data_AF-A0A1G0EHW0-F1
#
_entry.id   AF-A0A1G0EHW0-F1
#
_cell.length_a   1.000
_cell.length_b   1.000
_cell.length_c   1.000
_cell.angle_alpha   90.00
_cell.angle_beta   90.00
_cell.angle_gamma   90.00
#
_symmetry.space_group_name_H-M   'P 1'
#
loop_
_entity.id
_entity.type
_entity.pdbx_description
1 polymer ?
#
loop_
_entity_poly.entity_id
_entity_poly.type
_entity_poly.pdbx_seq_one_letter_code
_entity_poly.pdbx_strand_id
1 'polypeptide(L)'
;MKPYQTGNLALVANFKEFFSLENFLSIQPHDAETFDLAAQLRAGRDLKFIDALHCATAIRAGCKFFITNDGAIQSSDALEVVVVKNLAD
;
A
#
# COMPACT_ATOMS: atom_id res chain seq x y z
N MET A 1 5.97 12.43 -2.53
CA MET A 1 5.94 13.92 -2.45
C MET A 1 7.33 14.53 -2.32
N LYS A 2 8.19 14.08 -1.39
CA LYS A 2 9.51 14.69 -1.12
C LYS A 2 10.42 14.91 -2.36
N PRO A 3 10.58 13.94 -3.29
CA PRO A 3 11.42 14.18 -4.49
C PRO A 3 10.90 15.32 -5.38
N TYR A 4 9.57 15.44 -5.53
CA TYR A 4 8.97 16.55 -6.26
C TYR A 4 9.13 17.89 -5.51
N GLN A 5 8.92 17.88 -4.19
CA GLN A 5 9.07 19.09 -3.36
C GLN A 5 10.49 19.67 -3.41
N THR A 6 11.51 18.82 -3.50
CA THR A 6 12.92 19.26 -3.58
C THR A 6 13.43 19.39 -5.02
N GLY A 7 12.57 19.23 -6.03
CA GLY A 7 12.99 19.26 -7.44
C GLY A 7 13.98 18.15 -7.85
N ASN A 8 14.08 17.06 -7.09
CA ASN A 8 14.99 15.96 -7.39
C ASN A 8 14.40 15.06 -8.49
N LEU A 9 14.48 15.53 -9.73
CA LEU A 9 13.91 14.85 -10.90
C LEU A 9 14.60 13.51 -11.21
N ALA A 10 15.88 13.35 -10.86
CA ALA A 10 16.59 12.09 -10.99
C ALA A 10 15.95 11.01 -10.10
N LEU A 11 15.66 11.32 -8.84
CA LEU A 11 14.99 10.39 -7.94
C LEU A 11 13.55 10.10 -8.39
N VAL A 12 12.84 11.08 -8.95
CA VAL A 12 11.52 10.85 -9.56
C VAL A 12 11.60 9.85 -10.71
N ALA A 13 12.59 9.99 -11.60
CA ALA A 13 12.79 9.09 -12.72
C ALA A 13 13.05 7.65 -12.24
N ASN A 14 13.92 7.47 -11.25
CA ASN A 14 14.22 6.15 -10.67
C ASN A 14 12.97 5.47 -10.10
N PHE A 15 12.09 6.20 -9.39
CA PHE A 15 10.83 5.64 -8.91
C PHE A 15 9.91 5.22 -10.06
N LYS A 16 9.78 6.05 -11.10
CA LYS A 16 8.94 5.72 -12.27
C LYS A 16 9.46 4.48 -12.99
N GLU A 17 10.76 4.39 -13.18
CA GLU A 17 11.42 3.23 -13.81
C GLU A 17 11.14 1.95 -13.00
N PHE A 18 11.36 2.00 -11.68
CA PHE A 18 11.09 0.88 -10.77
C PHE A 18 9.66 0.33 -10.89
N PHE A 19 8.65 1.21 -10.93
CA PHE A 19 7.25 0.80 -11.07
C PHE A 19 6.83 0.43 -12.50
N SER A 20 7.67 0.73 -13.50
CA SER A 20 7.46 0.31 -14.90
C SER A 20 8.12 -1.03 -15.26
N LEU A 21 8.86 -1.65 -14.32
CA LEU A 21 9.52 -2.92 -14.56
C LEU A 21 8.49 -4.01 -14.90
N GLU A 22 8.59 -4.55 -16.11
CA GLU A 22 7.74 -5.63 -16.57
C GLU A 22 8.01 -6.92 -15.79
N ASN A 23 6.95 -7.70 -15.54
CA ASN A 23 7.02 -8.99 -14.86
C ASN A 23 7.66 -8.96 -13.46
N PHE A 24 7.82 -7.77 -12.86
CA PHE A 24 8.36 -7.61 -11.51
C PHE A 24 7.27 -7.17 -10.53
N LEU A 25 6.50 -6.13 -10.86
CA LEU A 25 5.40 -5.63 -10.05
C LEU A 25 4.10 -5.60 -10.85
N SER A 26 3.00 -5.95 -10.19
CA SER A 26 1.65 -5.72 -10.73
C SER A 26 1.04 -4.50 -10.05
N ILE A 27 0.86 -3.42 -10.80
CA ILE A 27 0.25 -2.18 -10.30
C ILE A 27 -1.27 -2.32 -10.34
N GLN A 28 -1.90 -2.29 -9.16
CA GLN A 28 -3.34 -2.42 -9.04
C GLN A 28 -4.04 -1.05 -9.14
N PRO A 29 -5.08 -0.90 -9.98
CA PRO A 29 -5.87 0.32 -10.04
C PRO A 29 -6.81 0.44 -8.83
N HIS A 30 -7.33 1.66 -8.62
CA HIS A 30 -8.40 1.90 -7.65
C HIS A 30 -9.69 2.25 -8.40
N ASP A 31 -10.75 1.50 -8.15
CA ASP A 31 -12.10 1.82 -8.64
C ASP A 31 -13.01 2.26 -7.47
N ALA A 32 -14.28 2.54 -7.76
CA ALA A 32 -15.25 2.98 -6.76
C ALA A 32 -15.40 1.98 -5.60
N GLU A 33 -15.37 0.68 -5.88
CA GLU A 33 -15.50 -0.36 -4.85
C GLU A 33 -14.26 -0.42 -3.96
N THR A 34 -13.06 -0.20 -4.50
CA THR A 34 -11.84 -0.05 -3.68
C THR A 34 -11.96 1.14 -2.72
N PHE A 35 -12.45 2.28 -3.22
CA PHE A 35 -12.62 3.47 -2.39
C PHE A 35 -13.70 3.31 -1.32
N ASP A 36 -14.81 2.62 -1.64
CA ASP A 36 -15.86 2.34 -0.67
C ASP A 36 -15.35 1.40 0.44
N LEU A 37 -14.66 0.32 0.08
CA LEU A 37 -14.02 -0.56 1.06
C LEU A 37 -13.00 0.19 1.92
N ALA A 38 -12.22 1.09 1.35
CA ALA A 38 -11.28 1.93 2.10
C ALA A 38 -11.99 2.82 3.14
N ALA A 39 -13.14 3.39 2.77
CA ALA A 39 -13.96 4.19 3.68
C ALA A 39 -14.52 3.34 4.84
N GLN A 40 -14.99 2.13 4.56
CA GLN A 40 -15.45 1.18 5.58
C GLN A 40 -14.31 0.79 6.54
N LEU A 41 -13.14 0.44 6.00
CA LEU A 41 -11.95 0.12 6.80
C LEU A 41 -11.49 1.29 7.68
N ARG A 42 -11.55 2.52 7.16
CA ARG A 42 -11.25 3.75 7.93
C ARG A 42 -12.28 3.98 9.03
N ALA A 43 -13.56 3.75 8.78
CA ALA A 43 -14.59 3.97 9.80
C ALA A 43 -14.40 3.05 11.02
N GLY A 44 -13.96 1.81 10.79
CA GLY A 44 -13.72 0.82 11.84
C GLY A 44 -12.34 0.89 12.51
N ARG A 45 -11.42 1.75 12.06
CA ARG A 45 -10.01 1.76 12.50
C ARG A 45 -9.39 3.16 12.52
N ASP A 46 -8.43 3.40 13.40
CA ASP A 46 -7.69 4.67 13.38
C ASP A 46 -6.55 4.71 12.33
N LEU A 47 -6.81 4.25 11.10
CA LEU A 47 -5.85 4.27 9.99
C LEU A 47 -5.96 5.58 9.19
N LYS A 48 -4.88 6.11 8.59
CA LYS A 48 -5.10 7.20 7.60
C LYS A 48 -5.85 6.64 6.40
N PHE A 49 -6.61 7.50 5.70
CA PHE A 49 -7.41 7.04 4.55
C PHE A 49 -6.55 6.37 3.48
N ILE A 50 -5.32 6.86 3.26
CA ILE A 50 -4.40 6.24 2.29
C ILE A 50 -3.94 4.84 2.72
N ASP A 51 -3.76 4.59 4.03
CA ASP A 51 -3.39 3.27 4.55
C ASP A 51 -4.57 2.30 4.42
N ALA A 52 -5.78 2.78 4.71
CA ALA A 52 -7.01 2.04 4.48
C ALA A 52 -7.21 1.71 2.99
N LEU A 53 -6.88 2.65 2.09
CA LEU A 53 -6.94 2.44 0.64
C LEU A 53 -5.95 1.37 0.19
N HIS A 54 -4.71 1.39 0.68
CA HIS A 54 -3.74 0.34 0.38
C HIS A 54 -4.20 -1.04 0.88
N CYS A 55 -4.80 -1.13 2.08
CA CYS A 55 -5.37 -2.38 2.58
C CYS A 55 -6.55 -2.86 1.72
N ALA A 56 -7.46 -1.96 1.34
CA ALA A 56 -8.60 -2.28 0.47
C ALA A 56 -8.13 -2.80 -0.90
N THR A 57 -7.12 -2.17 -1.50
CA THR A 57 -6.53 -2.61 -2.77
C THR A 57 -5.93 -4.00 -2.65
N ALA A 58 -5.19 -4.28 -1.58
CA ALA A 58 -4.61 -5.61 -1.34
C ALA A 58 -5.68 -6.69 -1.18
N ILE A 59 -6.74 -6.41 -0.40
CA ILE A 59 -7.88 -7.32 -0.21
C ILE A 59 -8.57 -7.59 -1.55
N ARG A 60 -8.89 -6.56 -2.34
CA ARG A 60 -9.56 -6.72 -3.64
C ARG A 60 -8.68 -7.41 -4.69
N ALA A 61 -7.36 -7.26 -4.59
CA ALA A 61 -6.40 -7.98 -5.43
C ALA A 61 -6.20 -9.45 -5.01
N GLY A 62 -6.84 -9.90 -3.92
CA GLY A 62 -6.71 -11.26 -3.40
C GLY A 62 -5.37 -11.53 -2.72
N CYS A 63 -4.67 -10.49 -2.27
CA CYS A 63 -3.43 -10.66 -1.53
C CYS A 63 -3.70 -11.32 -0.17
N LYS A 64 -2.87 -12.30 0.18
CA LYS A 64 -2.88 -12.91 1.52
C LYS A 64 -2.10 -12.07 2.54
N PHE A 65 -1.02 -11.43 2.10
CA PHE A 65 -0.09 -10.70 2.96
C PHE A 65 0.03 -9.23 2.55
N PHE A 66 0.20 -8.36 3.54
CA PHE A 66 0.52 -6.95 3.36
C PHE A 66 1.83 -6.63 4.08
N ILE A 67 2.88 -6.33 3.32
CA ILE A 67 4.21 -6.05 3.85
C ILE A 67 4.35 -4.55 4.12
N THR A 68 4.71 -4.17 5.35
CA THR A 68 4.83 -2.75 5.72
C THR A 68 5.89 -2.50 6.78
N ASN A 69 6.42 -1.28 6.83
CA ASN A 69 7.22 -0.80 7.96
C ASN A 69 6.38 -0.16 9.07
N ASP A 70 5.09 0.05 8.83
CA ASP A 70 4.18 0.71 9.77
C ASP A 70 3.47 -0.30 10.67
N GLY A 71 3.84 -0.31 11.95
CA GLY A 71 3.23 -1.19 12.96
C GLY A 71 1.83 -0.78 13.40
N ALA A 72 1.33 0.39 12.97
CA ALA A 72 -0.05 0.79 13.23
C ALA A 72 -1.06 0.04 12.33
N ILE A 73 -0.60 -0.51 11.21
CA ILE A 73 -1.44 -1.34 10.33
C ILE A 73 -1.50 -2.75 10.92
N GLN A 74 -2.70 -3.18 11.29
CA GLN A 74 -2.94 -4.46 11.94
C GLN A 74 -3.65 -5.45 11.01
N SER A 75 -3.34 -6.74 11.18
CA SER A 75 -3.99 -7.84 10.48
C SER A 75 -5.52 -7.81 10.64
N SER A 76 -6.20 -8.46 9.71
CA SER A 76 -7.62 -8.77 9.77
C SER A 76 -7.86 -10.19 9.29
N ASP A 77 -9.09 -10.67 9.40
CA ASP A 77 -9.47 -11.97 8.82
C ASP A 77 -9.26 -12.03 7.31
N ALA A 78 -9.22 -10.88 6.62
CA ALA A 78 -9.06 -10.78 5.18
C ALA A 78 -7.61 -10.53 4.72
N LEU A 79 -6.73 -10.07 5.61
CA LEU A 79 -5.37 -9.64 5.23
C LEU A 79 -4.40 -9.78 6.40
N GLU A 80 -3.35 -10.58 6.20
CA GLU A 80 -2.28 -10.75 7.18
C GLU A 80 -1.22 -9.66 7.00
N VAL A 81 -0.92 -8.89 8.04
CA VAL A 81 0.11 -7.85 7.98
C VAL A 81 1.44 -8.39 8.49
N VAL A 82 2.46 -8.26 7.63
CA VAL A 82 3.84 -8.63 7.93
C VAL A 82 4.65 -7.34 8.08
N VAL A 83 5.03 -7.04 9.33
CA VAL A 83 5.90 -5.89 9.60
C VAL A 83 7.34 -6.27 9.26
N VAL A 84 7.99 -5.50 8.40
CA VAL A 84 9.35 -5.82 7.88
C VAL A 84 10.36 -6.01 8.99
N LYS A 85 10.26 -5.25 10.10
CA LYS A 85 11.14 -5.42 11.26
C LYS A 85 11.05 -6.80 11.91
N ASN A 86 9.95 -7.52 11.69
CA ASN A 86 9.71 -8.86 12.23
C ASN A 86 10.12 -9.97 11.25
N LEU A 87 10.64 -9.62 10.06
CA LEU A 87 11.13 -10.58 9.06
C LEU A 87 12.62 -10.92 9.23
N ALA A 88 13.36 -10.16 10.02
CA ALA A 88 14.76 -10.40 10.27
C ALA A 88 14.91 -11.16 11.60
N ASP A 89 15.16 -12.46 11.50
CA ASP A 89 15.90 -13.21 12.53
C ASP A 89 17.40 -12.86 12.47
#